data_AF-A0A1L8Z9W7-F1
#
_entry.id   AF-A0A1L8Z9W7-F1
#
_cell.length_a   1.000
_cell.length_b   1.000
_cell.length_c   1.000
_cell.angle_alpha   90.00
_cell.angle_beta   90.00
_cell.angle_gamma   90.00
#
_symmetry.space_group_name_H-M   'P 1'
#
loop_
_entity.id
_entity.type
_entity.pdbx_description
1 polymer ?
#
loop_
_entity_poly.entity_id
_entity_poly.type
_entity_poly.pdbx_seq_one_letter_code
_entity_poly.pdbx_strand_id
1 'polypeptide(L)'
;ERLIINFQKEIHNKIETMKILKEIKDKEYYKLDGYQNFEMFTRNYKIAKSQAYEYLRMANAIEEGLVQEKYIIENGIQNSLFFLKDKEGGKVKKSNRNFIRPLRFQLKTENAYIYYKSKARFTSFLLEKLLKDKEELLNEIMKEYKECKKYN
;
A
#
# COMPACT_ATOMS: atom_id res chain seq x y z
N GLU A 1 34.31 -8.69 -18.64
CA GLU A 1 34.74 -7.42 -18.01
C GLU A 1 33.96 -6.20 -18.49
N ARG A 2 33.91 -5.85 -19.79
CA ARG A 2 33.19 -4.65 -20.30
C ARG A 2 31.72 -4.54 -19.87
N LEU A 3 30.99 -5.66 -19.85
CA LEU A 3 29.58 -5.69 -19.43
C LEU A 3 29.40 -5.27 -17.97
N ILE A 4 30.25 -5.77 -17.07
CA ILE A 4 30.20 -5.47 -15.63
C ILE A 4 30.46 -3.97 -15.39
N ILE A 5 31.45 -3.42 -16.08
CA ILE A 5 31.78 -1.98 -16.01
C ILE A 5 30.59 -1.13 -16.49
N ASN A 6 29.93 -1.53 -17.58
CA ASN A 6 28.75 -0.83 -18.08
C ASN A 6 27.58 -0.88 -17.09
N PHE A 7 27.34 -2.03 -16.46
CA PHE A 7 26.31 -2.17 -15.42
C PHE A 7 26.59 -1.30 -14.20
N GLN A 8 27.83 -1.29 -13.71
CA GLN A 8 28.22 -0.44 -12.58
C GLN A 8 28.06 1.05 -12.92
N LYS A 9 28.43 1.46 -14.14
CA LYS A 9 28.22 2.83 -14.62
C LYS A 9 26.74 3.21 -14.70
N GLU A 10 25.89 2.29 -15.14
CA GLU A 10 24.44 2.49 -15.17
C GLU A 10 23.87 2.69 -13.76
N ILE A 11 24.30 1.87 -12.79
CA ILE A 11 23.86 2.01 -11.39
C ILE A 11 24.34 3.34 -10.81
N HIS A 12 25.59 3.74 -11.08
CA HIS A 12 26.12 5.01 -10.63
C HIS A 12 25.31 6.20 -11.19
N ASN A 13 25.00 6.19 -12.49
CA ASN A 13 24.15 7.22 -13.09
C ASN A 13 22.75 7.28 -12.43
N LYS A 14 22.20 6.13 -12.03
CA LYS A 14 20.92 6.08 -11.31
C LYS A 14 21.04 6.65 -9.89
N ILE A 15 22.15 6.41 -9.19
CA ILE A 15 22.41 7.01 -7.87
C ILE A 15 22.46 8.55 -7.99
N GLU A 16 23.18 9.07 -8.98
CA GLU A 16 23.23 10.52 -9.23
C GLU A 16 21.84 11.09 -9.57
N THR A 17 21.07 10.37 -10.38
CA THR A 17 19.67 10.73 -10.66
C THR A 17 18.84 10.81 -9.37
N MET A 18 19.04 9.90 -8.41
CA MET A 18 18.31 9.92 -7.13
C MET A 18 18.65 11.17 -6.31
N LYS A 19 19.93 11.54 -6.24
CA LYS A 19 20.40 12.75 -5.54
C LYS A 19 19.81 14.01 -6.16
N ILE A 20 19.86 14.13 -7.49
CA ILE A 20 19.29 15.27 -8.22
C ILE A 20 17.78 15.37 -7.97
N LEU A 21 17.04 14.26 -8.06
CA LEU A 21 15.59 14.24 -7.82
C LEU A 21 15.24 14.67 -6.39
N LYS A 22 16.05 14.28 -5.41
CA LYS A 22 15.89 14.73 -4.02
C LYS A 22 16.12 16.22 -3.89
N GLU A 23 17.21 16.74 -4.44
CA GLU A 23 17.49 18.18 -4.40
C GLU A 23 16.36 19.00 -5.04
N ILE A 24 15.88 18.58 -6.21
CA ILE A 24 14.75 19.22 -6.91
C ILE A 24 13.50 19.20 -6.04
N LYS A 25 13.25 18.11 -5.31
CA LYS A 25 12.08 18.01 -4.44
C LYS A 25 12.22 18.89 -3.20
N ASP A 26 13.35 18.82 -2.51
CA ASP A 26 13.60 19.50 -1.23
C ASP A 26 13.64 21.02 -1.41
N LYS A 27 14.22 21.49 -2.53
CA LYS A 27 14.27 22.92 -2.89
C LYS A 27 13.10 23.39 -3.74
N GLU A 28 12.18 22.47 -4.04
CA GLU A 28 11.00 22.71 -4.87
C GLU A 28 11.28 23.34 -6.25
N TYR A 29 12.45 23.05 -6.84
CA TYR A 29 12.86 23.63 -8.14
C TYR A 29 11.90 23.34 -9.28
N TYR A 30 11.13 22.25 -9.19
CA TYR A 30 10.06 21.97 -10.14
C TYR A 30 9.02 23.09 -10.26
N LYS A 31 8.87 23.94 -9.24
CA LYS A 31 7.96 25.10 -9.30
C LYS A 31 8.48 26.21 -10.23
N LEU A 32 9.80 26.31 -10.42
CA LEU A 32 10.42 27.29 -11.31
C LEU A 32 10.03 27.03 -12.78
N ASP A 33 9.85 25.75 -13.12
CA ASP A 33 9.39 25.31 -14.44
C ASP A 33 7.85 25.28 -14.56
N GLY A 34 7.13 25.82 -13.57
CA GLY A 34 5.66 25.90 -13.57
C GLY A 34 4.93 24.61 -13.18
N TYR A 35 5.62 23.58 -12.69
CA TYR A 35 4.94 22.36 -12.23
C TYR A 35 4.27 22.60 -10.87
N GLN A 36 2.99 22.21 -10.77
CA GLN A 36 2.23 22.35 -9.52
C GLN A 36 2.72 21.43 -8.40
N ASN A 37 3.30 20.29 -8.75
CA ASN A 37 3.82 19.33 -7.80
C ASN A 37 4.95 18.49 -8.42
N PHE A 38 5.76 17.89 -7.56
CA PHE A 38 6.89 17.05 -7.97
C PHE A 38 6.49 15.86 -8.85
N GLU A 39 5.29 15.30 -8.66
CA GLU A 39 4.81 14.18 -9.48
C GLU A 39 4.63 14.61 -10.94
N MET A 40 4.06 15.79 -11.19
CA MET A 40 3.94 16.34 -12.55
C MET A 40 5.30 16.53 -13.21
N PHE A 41 6.29 17.05 -12.48
CA PHE A 41 7.67 17.15 -12.96
C PHE A 41 8.23 15.79 -13.38
N THR A 42 8.12 14.76 -12.51
CA THR A 42 8.70 13.44 -12.80
C THR A 42 8.08 12.73 -13.99
N ARG A 43 6.80 13.01 -14.30
CA ARG A 43 6.11 12.43 -15.47
C ARG A 43 6.76 12.84 -16.79
N ASN A 44 7.27 14.07 -16.88
CA ASN A 44 7.91 14.59 -18.09
C ASN A 44 9.25 13.91 -18.40
N TYR A 45 9.88 13.29 -17.39
CA TYR A 45 11.12 12.52 -17.54
C TYR A 45 10.89 11.01 -17.63
N LYS A 46 9.64 10.57 -17.90
CA LYS A 46 9.25 9.16 -17.96
C LYS A 46 9.54 8.38 -16.66
N ILE A 47 9.55 9.07 -15.51
CA ILE A 47 9.71 8.44 -14.21
C ILE A 47 8.32 8.24 -13.60
N ALA A 48 7.96 6.98 -13.34
CA ALA A 48 6.70 6.66 -12.69
C ALA A 48 6.68 7.18 -11.25
N LYS A 49 5.50 7.56 -10.75
CA LYS A 49 5.34 8.07 -9.37
C LYS A 49 6.00 7.16 -8.34
N SER A 50 5.72 5.84 -8.37
CA SER A 50 6.29 4.87 -7.43
C SER A 50 7.82 4.87 -7.46
N GLN A 51 8.40 4.85 -8.65
CA GLN A 51 9.84 4.86 -8.87
C GLN A 51 10.48 6.16 -8.35
N ALA A 52 9.85 7.31 -8.58
CA ALA A 52 10.33 8.59 -8.06
C ALA A 52 10.40 8.59 -6.52
N TYR A 53 9.36 8.08 -5.84
CA TYR A 53 9.37 7.99 -4.38
C TYR A 53 10.35 6.94 -3.83
N GLU A 54 10.60 5.84 -4.56
CA GLU A 54 11.66 4.89 -4.21
C GLU A 54 13.06 5.53 -4.34
N TYR A 55 13.27 6.33 -5.38
CA TYR A 55 14.53 7.07 -5.59
C TYR A 55 14.77 8.09 -4.49
N LEU A 56 13.75 8.84 -4.10
CA LEU A 56 13.84 9.77 -2.96
C LEU A 56 14.18 9.04 -1.66
N ARG A 57 13.55 7.88 -1.40
CA ARG A 57 13.83 7.07 -0.21
C ARG A 57 15.27 6.60 -0.19
N MET A 58 15.80 6.13 -1.32
CA MET A 58 17.21 5.73 -1.40
C MET A 58 18.15 6.91 -1.21
N ALA A 59 17.85 8.07 -1.82
CA ALA A 59 18.65 9.27 -1.64
C ALA A 59 18.73 9.71 -0.17
N ASN A 60 17.59 9.72 0.54
CA ASN A 60 17.56 10.00 1.98
C ASN A 60 18.37 8.97 2.77
N ALA A 61 18.23 7.67 2.47
CA ALA A 61 18.99 6.64 3.16
C ALA A 61 20.51 6.74 2.93
N ILE A 62 20.95 7.23 1.78
CA ILE A 62 22.36 7.53 1.52
C ILE A 62 22.82 8.73 2.36
N GLU A 63 22.03 9.82 2.36
CA GLU A 63 22.32 11.03 3.14
C GLU A 63 22.37 10.76 4.66
N GLU A 64 21.45 9.93 5.16
CA GLU A 64 21.37 9.49 6.56
C GLU A 64 22.44 8.43 6.92
N GLY A 65 23.23 7.95 5.95
CA GLY A 65 24.27 6.94 6.16
C GLY A 65 23.73 5.53 6.42
N LEU A 66 22.44 5.27 6.19
CA LEU A 66 21.80 3.96 6.38
C LEU A 66 22.26 2.92 5.34
N VAL A 67 22.58 3.40 4.12
CA VAL A 67 23.13 2.61 3.02
C VAL A 67 24.25 3.38 2.34
N GLN A 68 25.37 2.71 2.08
CA GLN A 68 26.48 3.28 1.33
C GLN A 68 26.27 3.09 -0.17
N GLU A 69 26.71 4.05 -0.99
CA GLU A 69 26.63 3.94 -2.46
C GLU A 69 27.33 2.69 -3.00
N LYS A 70 28.47 2.33 -2.40
CA LYS A 70 29.21 1.10 -2.76
C LYS A 70 28.34 -0.14 -2.63
N TYR A 71 27.52 -0.22 -1.57
CA TYR A 71 26.59 -1.32 -1.37
C TYR A 71 25.54 -1.38 -2.49
N ILE A 72 25.04 -0.23 -2.94
CA ILE A 72 24.06 -0.15 -4.04
C ILE A 72 24.69 -0.56 -5.38
N ILE A 73 25.94 -0.19 -5.62
CA ILE A 73 26.68 -0.57 -6.82
C ILE A 73 26.91 -2.09 -6.87
N GLU A 74 27.24 -2.69 -5.73
CA GLU A 74 27.54 -4.13 -5.63
C GLU A 74 26.26 -5.00 -5.63
N ASN A 75 25.22 -4.58 -4.93
CA ASN A 75 24.01 -5.38 -4.69
C ASN A 75 22.83 -4.97 -5.58
N GLY A 76 22.91 -3.83 -6.24
CA GLY A 76 21.85 -3.26 -7.06
C GLY A 76 20.78 -2.53 -6.25
N ILE A 77 19.99 -1.74 -6.98
CA ILE A 77 18.96 -0.85 -6.43
C ILE A 77 17.85 -1.64 -5.70
N GLN A 78 17.34 -2.71 -6.31
CA GLN A 78 16.20 -3.45 -5.76
C GLN A 78 16.55 -4.17 -4.45
N ASN A 79 17.72 -4.79 -4.38
CA ASN A 79 18.18 -5.44 -3.15
C ASN A 79 18.47 -4.40 -2.06
N SER A 80 18.98 -3.23 -2.43
CA SER A 80 19.19 -2.12 -1.48
C SER A 80 17.87 -1.57 -0.94
N LEU A 81 16.84 -1.46 -1.77
CA LEU A 81 15.48 -1.10 -1.33
C LEU A 81 14.88 -2.15 -0.41
N PHE A 82 15.12 -3.44 -0.66
CA PHE A 82 14.67 -4.52 0.20
C PHE A 82 15.38 -4.48 1.57
N PHE A 83 16.70 -4.33 1.56
CA PHE A 83 17.51 -4.16 2.75
C PHE A 83 17.07 -2.96 3.62
N LEU A 84 16.70 -1.84 2.98
CA LEU A 84 16.14 -0.68 3.68
C LEU A 84 14.77 -0.97 4.30
N LYS A 85 13.93 -1.78 3.66
CA LYS A 85 12.63 -2.20 4.25
C LYS A 85 12.82 -3.06 5.50
N ASP A 86 13.86 -3.88 5.53
CA ASP A 86 14.16 -4.77 6.66
C ASP A 86 14.84 -4.01 7.83
N LYS A 87 15.76 -3.08 7.52
CA LYS A 87 16.41 -2.22 8.53
C LYS A 87 15.47 -1.17 9.13
N GLU A 88 14.50 -0.66 8.36
CA GLU A 88 13.41 0.16 8.88
C GLU A 88 12.33 -0.67 9.63
N GLY A 89 12.64 -1.94 9.98
CA GLY A 89 11.74 -2.86 10.66
C GLY A 89 10.94 -2.21 11.79
N GLY A 90 9.69 -1.85 11.49
CA GLY A 90 8.83 -1.19 12.48
C GLY A 90 7.58 -0.47 11.98
N LYS A 91 7.44 -0.17 10.68
CA LYS A 91 6.15 0.28 10.10
C LYS A 91 5.92 -0.27 8.70
N VAL A 92 6.06 -1.58 8.53
CA VAL A 92 4.92 -2.24 7.86
C VAL A 92 3.75 -1.75 8.70
N LYS A 93 2.88 -0.88 8.16
CA LYS A 93 1.53 -0.80 8.70
C LYS A 93 1.16 -2.27 8.76
N LYS A 94 1.23 -2.90 9.95
CA LYS A 94 0.37 -4.03 10.27
C LYS A 94 -0.91 -3.43 9.81
N SER A 95 -1.36 -3.86 8.64
CA SER A 95 -2.68 -3.53 8.24
C SER A 95 -3.44 -3.83 9.52
N ASN A 96 -4.25 -2.91 9.99
CA ASN A 96 -5.39 -3.32 10.76
C ASN A 96 -6.30 -4.15 9.82
N ARG A 97 -5.74 -5.15 9.10
CA ARG A 97 -6.36 -6.42 8.79
C ARG A 97 -6.73 -6.88 10.17
N ASN A 98 -7.91 -6.45 10.59
CA ASN A 98 -8.76 -7.26 11.43
C ASN A 98 -8.45 -8.70 11.01
N PHE A 99 -7.90 -9.48 11.94
CA PHE A 99 -7.57 -10.88 11.66
C PHE A 99 -8.82 -11.62 11.11
N ILE A 100 -9.99 -11.08 11.45
CA ILE A 100 -11.30 -11.39 10.89
C ILE A 100 -11.51 -10.64 9.57
N ARG A 101 -11.60 -11.39 8.47
CA ARG A 101 -11.98 -10.86 7.16
C ARG A 101 -13.41 -10.31 7.22
N PRO A 102 -13.70 -9.15 6.58
CA PRO A 102 -15.05 -8.60 6.58
C PRO A 102 -16.01 -9.55 5.87
N LEU A 103 -17.12 -9.88 6.54
CA LEU A 103 -18.21 -10.64 5.96
C LEU A 103 -18.88 -9.81 4.86
N ARG A 104 -19.05 -10.38 3.66
CA ARG A 104 -19.72 -9.74 2.52
C ARG A 104 -20.91 -10.59 2.10
N PHE A 105 -22.11 -10.00 2.11
CA PHE A 105 -23.32 -10.61 1.59
C PHE A 105 -24.07 -9.62 0.70
N GLN A 106 -24.81 -10.12 -0.27
CA GLN A 106 -25.69 -9.33 -1.12
C GLN A 106 -27.10 -9.36 -0.51
N LEU A 107 -27.63 -8.17 -0.23
CA LEU A 107 -29.01 -8.03 0.24
C LEU A 107 -29.96 -8.00 -0.95
N LYS A 108 -31.14 -8.60 -0.80
CA LYS A 108 -32.14 -8.70 -1.87
C LYS A 108 -32.87 -7.38 -2.16
N THR A 109 -32.92 -6.48 -1.19
CA THR A 109 -33.66 -5.22 -1.30
C THR A 109 -32.75 -4.03 -0.99
N GLU A 110 -32.98 -2.92 -1.69
CA GLU A 110 -32.21 -1.69 -1.52
C GLU A 110 -32.41 -1.05 -0.15
N ASN A 111 -33.63 -1.08 0.38
CA ASN A 111 -33.94 -0.57 1.72
C ASN A 111 -33.12 -1.27 2.80
N ALA A 112 -33.01 -2.60 2.73
CA ALA A 112 -32.18 -3.36 3.67
C ALA A 112 -30.71 -2.96 3.53
N TYR A 113 -30.22 -2.79 2.30
CA TYR A 113 -28.85 -2.35 2.04
C TYR A 113 -28.54 -0.99 2.67
N ILE A 114 -29.37 0.02 2.40
CA ILE A 114 -29.17 1.37 2.95
C ILE A 114 -29.20 1.35 4.48
N TYR A 115 -30.17 0.63 5.06
CA TYR A 115 -30.32 0.53 6.51
C TYR A 115 -29.09 -0.09 7.18
N TYR A 116 -28.65 -1.27 6.73
CA TYR A 116 -27.54 -1.98 7.37
C TYR A 116 -26.17 -1.36 7.05
N LYS A 117 -26.02 -0.75 5.86
CA LYS A 117 -24.80 -0.02 5.49
C LYS A 117 -24.61 1.23 6.34
N SER A 118 -25.67 2.02 6.53
CA SER A 118 -25.61 3.23 7.38
C SER A 118 -25.34 2.91 8.85
N LYS A 119 -25.62 1.68 9.29
CA LYS A 119 -25.46 1.22 10.68
C LYS A 119 -24.44 0.07 10.83
N ALA A 120 -23.39 0.05 10.02
CA ALA A 120 -22.45 -1.09 9.95
C ALA A 120 -21.91 -1.58 11.31
N ARG A 121 -21.56 -0.68 12.23
CA ARG A 121 -21.09 -1.05 13.59
C ARG A 121 -22.18 -1.76 14.40
N PHE A 122 -23.40 -1.25 14.35
CA PHE A 122 -24.56 -1.86 15.00
C PHE A 122 -24.88 -3.22 14.37
N THR A 123 -24.84 -3.33 13.05
CA THR A 123 -25.05 -4.61 12.34
C THR A 123 -24.05 -5.67 12.79
N SER A 124 -22.76 -5.31 12.90
CA SER A 124 -21.72 -6.22 13.43
C SER A 124 -22.04 -6.68 14.85
N PHE A 125 -22.37 -5.74 15.73
CA PHE A 125 -22.75 -6.03 17.11
C PHE A 125 -24.00 -6.90 17.21
N LEU A 126 -25.02 -6.63 16.39
CA LEU A 126 -26.26 -7.39 16.35
C LEU A 126 -26.01 -8.85 15.98
N LEU A 127 -25.19 -9.10 14.95
CA LEU A 127 -24.88 -10.46 14.50
C LEU A 127 -24.11 -11.25 15.58
N GLU A 128 -23.15 -10.62 16.25
CA GLU A 128 -22.42 -11.27 17.35
C GLU A 128 -23.34 -11.55 18.55
N LYS A 129 -24.21 -10.60 18.89
CA LYS A 129 -25.14 -10.75 20.02
C LYS A 129 -26.20 -11.83 19.75
N LEU A 130 -26.73 -11.89 18.53
CA LEU A 130 -27.69 -12.95 18.16
C LEU A 130 -27.05 -14.33 18.26
N LEU A 131 -25.81 -14.48 17.79
CA LEU A 131 -25.09 -15.75 17.89
C LEU A 131 -24.82 -16.16 19.34
N LYS A 132 -24.46 -15.20 20.19
CA LYS A 132 -24.10 -15.47 21.59
C LYS A 132 -25.31 -15.70 22.50
N ASP A 133 -26.35 -14.88 22.36
CA ASP A 133 -27.44 -14.79 23.34
C ASP A 133 -28.79 -15.32 22.80
N LYS A 134 -28.92 -15.55 21.49
CA LYS A 134 -30.19 -15.88 20.81
C LYS A 134 -30.04 -17.00 19.78
N GLU A 135 -29.26 -18.03 20.12
CA GLU A 135 -28.99 -19.17 19.24
C GLU A 135 -30.27 -19.94 18.85
N GLU A 136 -31.22 -20.12 19.77
CA GLU A 136 -32.50 -20.78 19.49
C GLU A 136 -33.29 -20.06 18.38
N LEU A 137 -33.40 -18.73 18.48
CA LEU A 137 -34.05 -17.91 17.47
C LEU A 137 -33.34 -18.02 16.10
N LEU A 138 -31.99 -18.05 16.09
CA LEU A 138 -31.24 -18.27 14.85
C LEU A 138 -31.53 -19.64 14.24
N ASN A 139 -31.69 -20.68 15.06
CA ASN A 139 -32.01 -22.03 14.61
C ASN A 139 -33.43 -22.11 14.02
N GLU A 140 -34.40 -21.40 14.58
CA GLU A 140 -35.75 -21.28 14.02
C GLU A 140 -35.72 -20.61 12.64
N ILE A 141 -35.10 -19.44 12.54
CA ILE A 141 -34.95 -18.70 11.26
C ILE A 141 -34.20 -19.57 10.22
N MET A 142 -33.21 -20.36 10.66
CA MET A 142 -32.46 -21.25 9.77
C MET A 142 -33.33 -22.41 9.25
N LYS A 143 -34.29 -22.91 10.04
CA LYS A 143 -35.27 -23.91 9.58
C LYS A 143 -36.19 -23.31 8.52
N GLU A 144 -36.76 -22.13 8.79
CA GLU A 144 -37.60 -21.41 7.82
C GLU A 144 -36.85 -21.14 6.51
N TYR A 145 -35.59 -20.68 6.60
CA TYR A 145 -34.75 -20.47 5.41
C TYR A 145 -34.54 -21.74 4.58
N LYS A 146 -34.31 -22.89 5.23
CA LYS A 146 -34.16 -24.18 4.55
C LYS A 146 -35.46 -24.63 3.90
N GLU A 147 -36.60 -24.38 4.52
CA GLU A 147 -37.92 -24.68 3.96
C GLU A 147 -38.20 -23.80 2.75
N CYS A 148 -37.98 -22.49 2.82
CA CYS A 148 -38.12 -21.60 1.67
C CYS A 148 -37.20 -21.96 0.49
N LYS A 149 -36.03 -22.56 0.76
CA LYS A 149 -35.10 -23.03 -0.30
C LYS A 149 -35.53 -24.36 -0.94
N LYS A 150 -36.40 -25.15 -0.30
CA LYS A 150 -36.94 -26.39 -0.91
C LYS A 150 -38.03 -26.11 -1.95
N TYR A 151 -38.63 -24.92 -1.92
CA TYR A 151 -39.74 -24.52 -2.80
C TYR A 151 -39.35 -23.49 -3.87
N ASN A 152 -38.06 -23.11 -3.95
CA ASN A 152 -37.47 -22.32 -5.03
C ASN A 152 -36.44 -23.16 -5.78
#